data_AF-A0A1N6KXN6-F1
#
_entry.id   AF-A0A1N6KXN6-F1
#
_cell.length_a   1.000
_cell.length_b   1.000
_cell.length_c   1.000
_cell.angle_alpha   90.00
_cell.angle_beta   90.00
_cell.angle_gamma   90.00
#
_symmetry.space_group_name_H-M   'P 1'
#
loop_
_entity.id
_entity.type
_entity.pdbx_description
1 polymer ?
#
loop_
_entity_poly.entity_id
_entity_poly.type
_entity_poly.pdbx_seq_one_letter_code
_entity_poly.pdbx_strand_id
1 'polypeptide(L)'
;MADFTPTQGRYLAFIRAYISQHGYPPAETEIAAAMCVAPPSVNQMVKMLEKRGLILRHPGQSRSIQILIPEDEIPSWNSRKPAKKSPAPSRPVVKAAPPAHLYVISTFILSGPISEKTANKVFWRVIEIRGDQTLEDLHHAIFKAYDRSDERAYEFQFGKRPHDPTGPNYGLPRPQKSKKGYGDARTTKLDDLGLKPERVFGYWFDFGDNWYHKVQVDRIEQAIPTVTYPRVIKRVGKSPSQSRDE
;
A
#
# COMPACT_ATOMS: atom_id res chain seq x y z
N MET A 1 -15.64 -1.35 35.88
CA MET A 1 -15.20 -1.99 34.63
C MET A 1 -16.05 -1.46 33.51
N ALA A 2 -15.54 -0.49 32.78
CA ALA A 2 -16.15 -0.03 31.54
C ALA A 2 -16.19 -1.18 30.53
N ASP A 3 -17.39 -1.57 30.11
CA ASP A 3 -17.59 -2.66 29.16
C ASP A 3 -17.30 -2.20 27.73
N PHE A 4 -16.05 -2.26 27.30
CA PHE A 4 -15.67 -2.01 25.90
C PHE A 4 -15.06 -3.24 25.23
N THR A 5 -15.23 -3.34 23.91
CA THR A 5 -14.65 -4.45 23.14
C THR A 5 -13.13 -4.29 23.01
N PRO A 6 -12.36 -5.36 22.71
CA PRO A 6 -10.91 -5.25 22.51
C PRO A 6 -10.52 -4.20 21.46
N THR A 7 -11.30 -4.08 20.38
CA THR A 7 -11.10 -3.06 19.35
C THR A 7 -11.35 -1.65 19.89
N GLN A 8 -12.42 -1.44 20.65
CA GLN A 8 -12.71 -0.14 21.29
C GLN A 8 -11.61 0.24 22.29
N GLY A 9 -11.14 -0.72 23.10
CA GLY A 9 -10.02 -0.54 24.03
C GLY A 9 -8.74 -0.12 23.32
N ARG A 10 -8.45 -0.70 22.15
CA ARG A 10 -7.29 -0.31 21.32
C ARG A 10 -7.39 1.14 20.84
N TYR A 11 -8.58 1.61 20.45
CA TYR A 11 -8.81 3.02 20.06
C TYR A 11 -8.63 3.97 21.24
N LEU A 12 -9.21 3.65 22.39
CA LEU A 12 -9.05 4.43 23.62
C LEU A 12 -7.58 4.51 24.06
N ALA A 13 -6.87 3.40 23.98
CA ALA A 13 -5.45 3.32 24.28
C ALA A 13 -4.62 4.24 23.38
N PHE A 14 -4.88 4.23 22.07
CA PHE A 14 -4.19 5.12 21.13
C PHE A 14 -4.46 6.59 21.42
N ILE A 15 -5.73 6.97 21.56
CA ILE A 15 -6.13 8.35 21.80
C ILE A 15 -5.45 8.88 23.07
N ARG A 16 -5.41 8.08 24.13
CA ARG A 16 -4.72 8.45 25.38
C ARG A 16 -3.22 8.57 25.20
N ALA A 17 -2.58 7.60 24.55
CA ALA A 17 -1.14 7.65 24.30
C ALA A 17 -0.75 8.88 23.44
N TYR A 18 -1.58 9.21 22.46
CA TYR A 18 -1.39 10.39 21.61
C TYR A 18 -1.53 11.68 22.41
N ILE A 19 -2.57 11.82 23.25
CA ILE A 19 -2.76 12.99 24.11
C ILE A 19 -1.57 13.13 25.08
N SER A 20 -1.13 12.03 25.69
CA SER A 20 0.02 12.04 26.60
C SER A 20 1.31 12.47 25.91
N GLN A 21 1.50 12.12 24.63
CA GLN A 21 2.70 12.45 23.87
C GLN A 21 2.66 13.86 23.26
N HIS A 22 1.50 14.32 22.79
CA HIS A 22 1.37 15.54 21.98
C HIS A 22 0.63 16.69 22.69
N GLY A 23 -0.05 16.42 23.81
CA GLY A 23 -0.80 17.42 24.57
C GLY A 23 -2.16 17.81 23.99
N TYR A 24 -2.59 17.19 22.88
CA TYR A 24 -3.90 17.40 22.26
C TYR A 24 -4.47 16.10 21.66
N PRO A 25 -5.79 15.98 21.47
CA PRO A 25 -6.41 14.79 20.89
C PRO A 25 -6.09 14.60 19.40
N PRO A 26 -5.92 13.35 18.92
CA PRO A 26 -5.63 13.06 17.52
C PRO A 26 -6.80 13.41 16.61
N ALA A 27 -6.49 13.76 15.36
CA ALA A 27 -7.44 13.88 14.27
C ALA A 27 -7.87 12.52 13.72
N GLU A 28 -8.99 12.48 13.00
CA GLU A 28 -9.53 11.24 12.40
C GLU A 28 -8.52 10.56 11.46
N THR A 29 -7.76 11.35 10.70
CA THR A 29 -6.71 10.86 9.80
C THR A 29 -5.52 10.23 10.54
N GLU A 30 -5.19 10.73 11.73
CA GLU A 30 -4.10 10.21 12.57
C GLU A 30 -4.50 8.87 13.20
N ILE A 31 -5.75 8.77 13.65
CA ILE A 31 -6.32 7.52 14.14
C ILE A 31 -6.41 6.50 13.00
N ALA A 32 -6.86 6.91 11.81
CA ALA A 32 -6.95 6.05 10.63
C ALA A 32 -5.58 5.46 10.26
N ALA A 33 -4.54 6.29 10.26
CA ALA A 33 -3.16 5.87 10.02
C ALA A 33 -2.66 4.88 11.08
N ALA A 34 -2.91 5.15 12.36
CA ALA A 34 -2.46 4.28 13.47
C ALA A 34 -3.20 2.94 13.53
N MET A 35 -4.45 2.91 13.08
CA MET A 35 -5.30 1.72 13.07
C MET A 35 -5.28 0.97 11.72
N CYS A 36 -4.63 1.53 10.69
CA CYS A 36 -4.63 1.04 9.31
C CYS A 36 -6.04 0.80 8.75
N VAL A 37 -6.97 1.74 9.00
CA VAL A 37 -8.35 1.68 8.49
C VAL A 37 -8.69 2.93 7.68
N ALA A 38 -9.78 2.87 6.91
CA ALA A 38 -10.29 4.03 6.19
C ALA A 38 -10.85 5.09 7.17
N PRO A 39 -10.69 6.40 6.88
CA PRO A 39 -11.27 7.49 7.69
C PRO A 39 -12.75 7.30 8.08
N PRO A 40 -13.69 6.96 7.18
CA PRO A 40 -15.09 6.76 7.56
C PRO A 40 -15.30 5.67 8.63
N SER A 41 -14.45 4.64 8.67
CA SER A 41 -14.50 3.59 9.70
C SER A 41 -14.11 4.12 11.07
N VAL A 42 -13.15 5.06 11.12
CA VAL A 42 -12.80 5.78 12.36
C VAL A 42 -13.96 6.65 12.79
N ASN A 43 -14.60 7.39 11.88
CA ASN A 43 -15.75 8.22 12.20
C ASN A 43 -16.88 7.41 12.85
N GLN A 44 -17.16 6.22 12.31
CA GLN A 44 -18.13 5.27 12.87
C GLN A 44 -17.70 4.76 14.25
N MET A 45 -16.42 4.40 14.43
CA MET A 45 -15.90 3.95 15.73
C MET A 45 -15.98 5.06 16.78
N VAL A 46 -15.60 6.30 16.45
CA VAL A 46 -15.68 7.45 17.35
C VAL A 46 -17.12 7.75 17.76
N LYS A 47 -18.07 7.72 16.80
CA LYS A 47 -19.52 7.81 17.10
C LYS A 47 -19.99 6.71 18.05
N MET A 48 -19.47 5.49 17.88
CA MET A 48 -19.81 4.35 18.74
C MET A 48 -19.26 4.54 20.16
N LEU A 49 -18.00 4.97 20.30
CA LEU A 49 -17.40 5.27 21.60
C LEU A 49 -18.16 6.39 22.33
N GLU A 50 -18.57 7.43 21.61
CA GLU A 50 -19.41 8.52 22.13
C GLU A 50 -20.78 8.01 22.59
N LYS A 51 -21.47 7.22 21.77
CA LYS A 51 -22.77 6.64 22.12
C LYS A 51 -22.70 5.74 23.36
N ARG A 52 -21.56 5.09 23.60
CA ARG A 52 -21.32 4.26 24.78
C ARG A 52 -20.83 5.04 26.01
N GLY A 53 -20.70 6.36 25.92
CA GLY A 53 -20.24 7.22 27.01
C GLY A 53 -18.76 7.04 27.36
N LEU A 54 -17.97 6.44 26.45
CA LEU A 54 -16.55 6.16 26.64
C LEU A 54 -15.68 7.39 26.33
N ILE A 55 -16.17 8.25 25.43
CA ILE A 55 -15.55 9.51 25.06
C ILE A 55 -16.62 10.61 24.91
N LEU A 56 -16.20 11.86 25.02
CA LEU A 56 -16.96 13.04 24.64
C LEU A 56 -16.29 13.69 23.41
N ARG A 57 -17.09 14.29 22.53
CA ARG A 57 -16.58 15.17 21.47
C ARG A 57 -17.54 16.31 21.19
N HIS A 58 -17.05 17.34 20.51
CA HIS A 58 -17.86 18.44 19.98
C HIS A 58 -17.97 18.30 18.46
N PRO A 59 -19.18 18.05 17.93
CA PRO A 59 -19.39 17.97 16.49
C PRO A 59 -18.87 19.23 15.76
N GLY A 60 -18.13 19.03 14.66
CA GLY A 60 -17.60 20.14 13.86
C GLY A 60 -16.33 20.80 14.41
N GLN A 61 -15.85 20.42 15.60
CA GLN A 61 -14.62 20.93 16.16
C GLN A 61 -13.48 19.92 16.01
N SER A 62 -12.38 20.33 15.37
CA SER A 62 -11.19 19.49 15.27
C SER A 62 -10.59 19.25 16.66
N ARG A 63 -10.15 18.02 16.94
CA ARG A 63 -9.40 17.64 18.16
C ARG A 63 -10.15 17.87 19.47
N SER A 64 -11.46 17.68 19.48
CA SER A 64 -12.31 17.86 20.66
C SER A 64 -12.52 16.58 21.50
N ILE A 65 -11.81 15.49 21.20
CA ILE A 65 -12.08 14.18 21.83
C ILE A 65 -11.55 14.19 23.26
N GLN A 66 -12.40 13.88 24.23
CA GLN A 66 -12.04 13.72 25.65
C GLN A 66 -12.42 12.30 26.10
N ILE A 67 -11.51 11.63 26.81
CA ILE A 67 -11.75 10.28 27.34
C ILE A 67 -12.41 10.42 28.71
N LEU A 68 -13.53 9.75 28.91
CA LEU A 68 -14.31 9.79 30.16
C LEU A 68 -14.03 8.59 31.09
N ILE A 69 -13.23 7.63 30.63
CA ILE A 69 -12.92 6.40 31.37
C ILE A 69 -11.68 6.60 32.25
N PRO A 70 -11.69 6.08 33.49
CA PRO A 70 -10.50 6.06 34.36
C PRO A 70 -9.28 5.42 33.69
N GLU A 71 -8.13 6.03 33.92
CA GLU A 71 -6.84 5.64 33.33
C GLU A 71 -6.43 4.20 33.66
N ASP A 72 -6.88 3.66 34.78
CA ASP A 72 -6.55 2.29 35.21
C ASP A 72 -7.32 1.20 34.43
N GLU A 73 -8.41 1.55 33.74
CA GLU A 73 -9.22 0.58 32.99
C GLU A 73 -8.82 0.45 31.51
N ILE A 74 -8.02 1.38 30.96
CA ILE A 74 -7.65 1.38 29.54
C ILE A 74 -6.37 0.55 29.35
N PRO A 75 -6.34 -0.42 28.41
CA PRO A 75 -5.12 -1.18 28.14
C PRO A 75 -4.01 -0.25 27.64
N SER A 76 -2.76 -0.50 28.04
CA SER A 76 -1.64 0.29 27.54
C SER A 76 -1.46 0.09 26.03
N TRP A 77 -1.39 1.20 25.28
CA TRP A 77 -1.18 1.19 23.82
C TRP A 77 0.07 0.42 23.39
N ASN A 78 1.13 0.50 24.19
CA ASN A 78 2.41 -0.17 23.96
C ASN A 78 2.72 -1.16 25.08
N SER A 79 1.97 -2.26 25.18
CA SER A 79 2.41 -3.43 25.95
C SER A 79 3.53 -4.20 25.22
N ARG A 80 4.65 -3.53 24.93
CA ARG A 80 5.92 -4.23 24.69
C ARG A 80 6.62 -4.31 26.05
N LYS A 81 6.88 -5.53 26.53
CA LYS A 81 7.81 -5.77 27.65
C LYS A 81 9.05 -4.88 27.48
N PRO A 82 9.54 -4.19 28.53
CA PRO A 82 10.65 -3.26 28.38
C PRO A 82 11.93 -4.06 28.09
N ALA A 83 12.35 -4.09 26.82
CA ALA A 83 13.71 -4.43 26.46
C ALA A 83 14.58 -3.17 26.67
N LYS A 84 15.71 -3.37 27.35
CA LYS A 84 16.75 -2.42 27.77
C LYS A 84 16.85 -1.12 26.95
N LYS A 85 17.01 0.00 27.69
CA LYS A 85 17.29 1.36 27.20
C LYS A 85 18.33 1.36 26.05
N SER A 86 17.91 1.83 24.88
CA SER A 86 18.82 2.32 23.84
C SER A 86 18.77 3.85 23.80
N PRO A 87 19.84 4.54 23.38
CA PRO A 87 19.95 5.99 23.47
C PRO A 87 18.97 6.72 22.54
N ALA A 88 18.75 8.01 22.82
CA ALA A 88 17.86 8.95 22.13
C ALA A 88 17.91 8.86 20.59
N PRO A 89 16.81 9.19 19.87
CA PRO A 89 16.74 9.01 18.43
C PRO A 89 17.67 10.01 17.72
N SER A 90 18.86 9.55 17.35
CA SER A 90 19.62 10.16 16.27
C SER A 90 18.77 10.06 15.00
N ARG A 91 18.50 11.20 14.37
CA ARG A 91 18.00 11.35 12.98
C ARG A 91 18.45 10.14 12.15
N PRO A 92 17.54 9.35 11.52
CA PRO A 92 17.95 8.11 10.88
C PRO A 92 18.96 8.44 9.80
N VAL A 93 20.23 8.09 10.06
CA VAL A 93 21.23 7.94 9.03
C VAL A 93 20.71 6.78 8.21
N VAL A 94 20.14 7.07 7.03
CA VAL A 94 19.69 6.05 6.09
C VAL A 94 20.90 5.16 5.83
N LYS A 95 20.93 3.96 6.42
CA LYS A 95 21.98 2.99 6.12
C LYS A 95 21.91 2.77 4.61
N ALA A 96 23.00 3.02 3.92
CA ALA A 96 23.10 2.84 2.48
C ALA A 96 22.66 1.41 2.12
N ALA A 97 21.64 1.29 1.27
CA ALA A 97 21.20 0.00 0.76
C ALA A 97 22.30 -0.66 -0.07
N PRO A 98 22.36 -2.01 -0.15
CA PRO A 98 23.33 -2.69 -1.01
C PRO A 98 23.19 -2.24 -2.48
N PRO A 99 24.27 -2.35 -3.28
CA PRO A 99 24.19 -2.06 -4.70
C PRO A 99 23.21 -3.03 -5.38
N ALA A 100 22.32 -2.50 -6.20
CA ALA A 100 21.36 -3.26 -7.00
C ALA A 100 21.11 -2.52 -8.31
N HIS A 101 20.60 -3.22 -9.33
CA HIS A 101 20.11 -2.55 -10.53
C HIS A 101 18.92 -1.65 -10.19
N LEU A 102 18.78 -0.57 -10.94
CA LEU A 102 17.61 0.29 -10.91
C LEU A 102 16.86 0.14 -12.22
N TYR A 103 15.66 -0.41 -12.15
CA TYR A 103 14.79 -0.54 -13.30
C TYR A 103 13.93 0.72 -13.41
N VAL A 104 14.04 1.39 -14.55
CA VAL A 104 13.11 2.46 -14.93
C VAL A 104 12.10 1.84 -15.89
N ILE A 105 10.85 1.78 -15.46
CA ILE A 105 9.81 1.08 -16.20
C ILE A 105 8.63 2.01 -16.49
N SER A 106 8.11 1.90 -17.70
CA SER A 106 6.86 2.54 -18.11
C SER A 106 5.73 1.53 -18.07
N THR A 107 4.61 1.93 -17.48
CA THR A 107 3.39 1.11 -17.39
C THR A 107 2.26 1.81 -18.12
N PHE A 108 1.58 1.08 -18.98
CA PHE A 108 0.48 1.56 -19.81
C PHE A 108 -0.73 0.67 -19.57
N ILE A 109 -1.92 1.24 -19.47
CA ILE A 109 -3.14 0.43 -19.50
C ILE A 109 -3.46 0.14 -20.97
N LEU A 110 -3.62 -1.14 -21.30
CA LEU A 110 -4.03 -1.61 -22.62
C LEU A 110 -5.55 -1.74 -22.71
N SER A 111 -6.17 -2.29 -21.67
CA SER A 111 -7.62 -2.48 -21.60
C SER A 111 -8.09 -2.63 -20.15
N GLY A 112 -9.39 -2.40 -19.95
CA GLY A 112 -10.08 -2.51 -18.67
C GLY A 112 -11.44 -1.81 -18.70
N PRO A 113 -12.20 -1.85 -17.61
CA PRO A 113 -13.51 -1.21 -17.48
C PRO A 113 -13.36 0.31 -17.31
N ILE A 114 -12.86 0.98 -18.33
CA ILE A 114 -12.71 2.42 -18.37
C ILE A 114 -14.04 3.04 -18.80
N SER A 115 -14.46 4.12 -18.14
CA SER A 115 -15.66 4.87 -18.53
C SER A 115 -15.48 5.58 -19.87
N GLU A 116 -16.57 5.77 -20.63
CA GLU A 116 -16.54 6.44 -21.94
C GLU A 116 -15.88 7.83 -21.89
N LYS A 117 -16.11 8.58 -20.80
CA LYS A 117 -15.50 9.89 -20.54
C LYS A 117 -13.96 9.88 -20.51
N THR A 118 -13.38 8.71 -20.32
CA THR A 118 -11.93 8.49 -20.16
C THR A 118 -11.34 7.60 -21.25
N ALA A 119 -12.18 6.93 -22.05
CA ALA A 119 -11.75 5.94 -23.05
C ALA A 119 -10.77 6.49 -24.10
N ASN A 120 -10.91 7.77 -24.49
CA ASN A 120 -10.04 8.42 -25.48
C ASN A 120 -8.80 9.10 -24.86
N LYS A 121 -8.57 8.94 -23.55
CA LYS A 121 -7.43 9.56 -22.85
C LYS A 121 -6.28 8.58 -22.74
N VAL A 122 -5.06 9.08 -22.87
CA VAL A 122 -3.85 8.29 -22.67
C VAL A 122 -3.41 8.40 -21.22
N PHE A 123 -3.17 7.27 -20.57
CA PHE A 123 -2.67 7.23 -19.19
C PHE A 123 -1.54 6.21 -19.03
N TRP A 124 -0.42 6.68 -18.49
CA TRP A 124 0.76 5.88 -18.22
C TRP A 124 1.58 6.43 -17.06
N ARG A 125 2.41 5.58 -16.47
CA ARG A 125 3.22 5.89 -15.29
C ARG A 125 4.65 5.42 -15.50
N VAL A 126 5.62 6.22 -15.04
CA VAL A 126 7.03 5.79 -14.96
C VAL A 126 7.40 5.55 -13.52
N ILE A 127 7.92 4.37 -13.25
CA ILE A 127 8.29 3.90 -11.93
C ILE A 127 9.77 3.55 -11.93
N GLU A 128 10.47 3.97 -10.89
CA GLU A 128 11.80 3.49 -10.57
C GLU A 128 11.70 2.48 -9.44
N ILE A 129 12.25 1.28 -9.65
CA ILE A 129 12.22 0.17 -8.70
C ILE A 129 13.57 -0.55 -8.70
N ARG A 130 14.03 -0.97 -7.52
CA ARG A 130 15.31 -1.69 -7.42
C ARG A 130 15.17 -3.14 -7.87
N GLY A 131 16.26 -3.69 -8.38
CA GLY A 131 16.36 -5.07 -8.85
C GLY A 131 16.24 -6.12 -7.75
N ASP A 132 16.58 -5.76 -6.52
CA ASP A 132 16.44 -6.61 -5.33
C ASP A 132 15.03 -6.62 -4.74
N GLN A 133 14.13 -5.78 -5.27
CA GLN A 133 12.71 -5.78 -4.94
C GLN A 133 11.95 -6.80 -5.78
N THR A 134 10.82 -7.24 -5.24
CA THR A 134 10.02 -8.32 -5.78
C THR A 134 9.00 -7.85 -6.80
N LEU A 135 8.40 -8.80 -7.53
CA LEU A 135 7.25 -8.51 -8.38
C LEU A 135 6.02 -8.05 -7.55
N GLU A 136 5.89 -8.45 -6.28
CA GLU A 136 4.88 -7.91 -5.37
C GLU A 136 5.13 -6.42 -5.07
N ASP A 137 6.38 -6.03 -4.82
CA ASP A 137 6.74 -4.61 -4.66
C ASP A 137 6.39 -3.80 -5.92
N LEU A 138 6.62 -4.39 -7.09
CA LEU A 138 6.21 -3.81 -8.36
C LEU A 138 4.68 -3.69 -8.47
N HIS A 139 3.94 -4.72 -8.08
CA HIS A 139 2.47 -4.69 -8.04
C HIS A 139 1.98 -3.51 -7.20
N HIS A 140 2.46 -3.36 -5.96
CA HIS A 140 2.08 -2.25 -5.08
C HIS A 140 2.47 -0.89 -5.67
N ALA A 141 3.63 -0.80 -6.33
CA ALA A 141 4.07 0.42 -6.99
C ALA A 141 3.12 0.83 -8.12
N ILE A 142 2.71 -0.12 -8.97
CA ILE A 142 1.75 0.12 -10.06
C ILE A 142 0.37 0.46 -9.48
N PHE A 143 -0.09 -0.33 -8.51
CA PHE A 143 -1.37 -0.16 -7.84
C PHE A 143 -1.52 1.26 -7.26
N LYS A 144 -0.53 1.72 -6.51
CA LYS A 144 -0.46 3.09 -5.98
C LYS A 144 -0.26 4.14 -7.07
N ALA A 145 0.45 3.82 -8.16
CA ALA A 145 0.64 4.74 -9.28
C ALA A 145 -0.65 5.04 -10.04
N TYR A 146 -1.62 4.11 -10.03
CA TYR A 146 -2.94 4.27 -10.63
C TYR A 146 -4.04 4.57 -9.62
N ASP A 147 -3.67 4.97 -8.40
CA ASP A 147 -4.61 5.41 -7.36
C ASP A 147 -5.68 4.34 -7.04
N ARG A 148 -5.31 3.06 -7.12
CA ARG A 148 -6.17 1.93 -6.78
C ARG A 148 -6.27 1.78 -5.26
N SER A 149 -7.38 1.21 -4.79
CA SER A 149 -7.67 1.10 -3.35
C SER A 149 -8.19 -0.26 -2.91
N ASP A 150 -8.78 -1.05 -3.81
CA ASP A 150 -9.25 -2.41 -3.51
C ASP A 150 -8.26 -3.43 -4.08
N GLU A 151 -7.41 -4.00 -3.22
CA GLU A 151 -6.40 -4.98 -3.61
C GLU A 151 -7.04 -6.32 -3.98
N ARG A 152 -6.71 -6.80 -5.17
CA ARG A 152 -7.27 -8.01 -5.75
C ARG A 152 -6.18 -8.87 -6.36
N ALA A 153 -6.56 -10.07 -6.81
CA ALA A 153 -5.63 -10.97 -7.47
C ALA A 153 -4.95 -10.30 -8.67
N TYR A 154 -3.66 -10.57 -8.82
CA TYR A 154 -2.83 -10.07 -9.90
C TYR A 154 -1.86 -11.15 -10.40
N GLU A 155 -1.36 -10.96 -11.61
CA GLU A 155 -0.21 -11.70 -12.13
C GLU A 155 0.60 -10.90 -13.15
N PHE A 156 1.89 -11.18 -13.20
CA PHE A 156 2.81 -10.75 -14.25
C PHE A 156 2.97 -11.87 -15.26
N GLN A 157 2.92 -11.53 -16.55
CA GLN A 157 2.93 -12.49 -17.64
C GLN A 157 4.09 -12.17 -18.58
N PHE A 158 5.05 -13.08 -18.66
CA PHE A 158 6.21 -12.99 -19.53
C PHE A 158 6.01 -13.89 -20.74
N GLY A 159 6.76 -13.65 -21.80
CA GLY A 159 6.70 -14.45 -23.03
C GLY A 159 7.24 -13.66 -24.22
N LYS A 160 6.79 -13.98 -25.43
CA LYS A 160 7.18 -13.24 -26.65
C LYS A 160 6.51 -11.88 -26.75
N ARG A 161 5.36 -11.71 -26.09
CA ARG A 161 4.56 -10.48 -26.05
C ARG A 161 3.96 -10.26 -24.65
N PRO A 162 3.51 -9.05 -24.29
CA PRO A 162 2.67 -8.86 -23.12
C PRO A 162 1.42 -9.77 -23.20
N HIS A 163 1.08 -10.37 -22.06
CA HIS A 163 -0.04 -11.31 -21.91
C HIS A 163 0.04 -12.54 -22.85
N ASP A 164 1.25 -13.07 -23.03
CA ASP A 164 1.48 -14.31 -23.77
C ASP A 164 1.01 -15.52 -22.94
N PRO A 165 -0.01 -16.28 -23.40
CA PRO A 165 -0.56 -17.41 -22.65
C PRO A 165 0.40 -18.60 -22.55
N THR A 166 1.47 -18.61 -23.35
CA THR A 166 2.44 -19.71 -23.42
C THR A 166 3.70 -19.46 -22.60
N GLY A 167 3.91 -18.21 -22.15
CA GLY A 167 5.08 -17.87 -21.37
C GLY A 167 4.85 -18.00 -19.85
N PRO A 168 5.93 -17.87 -19.06
CA PRO A 168 5.84 -18.00 -17.61
C PRO A 168 5.08 -16.82 -17.01
N ASN A 169 4.33 -17.09 -15.96
CA ASN A 169 3.59 -16.08 -15.21
C ASN A 169 3.90 -16.15 -13.73
N TYR A 170 3.76 -15.03 -13.04
CA TYR A 170 4.11 -14.88 -11.64
C TYR A 170 2.98 -14.16 -10.92
N GLY A 171 2.41 -14.78 -9.90
CA GLY A 171 1.34 -14.17 -9.12
C GLY A 171 1.28 -14.75 -7.72
N LEU A 172 0.13 -14.60 -7.06
CA LEU A 172 -0.08 -15.17 -5.74
C LEU A 172 -0.07 -16.72 -5.80
N PRO A 173 0.48 -17.40 -4.77
CA PRO A 173 0.45 -18.86 -4.72
C PRO A 173 -0.97 -19.39 -4.88
N ARG A 174 -1.13 -20.36 -5.77
CA ARG A 174 -2.41 -21.06 -5.97
C ARG A 174 -2.37 -22.41 -5.26
N PRO A 175 -3.47 -22.81 -4.60
CA PRO A 175 -3.54 -24.11 -3.90
C PRO A 175 -3.50 -25.31 -4.86
N GLN A 176 -3.86 -25.12 -6.13
CA GLN A 176 -3.84 -26.15 -7.15
C GLN A 176 -2.45 -26.26 -7.79
N LYS A 177 -2.04 -27.47 -8.24
CA LYS A 177 -0.80 -27.69 -8.99
C LYS A 177 -0.68 -26.62 -10.07
N SER A 178 0.25 -25.70 -9.88
CA SER A 178 0.42 -24.59 -10.79
C SER A 178 0.84 -25.13 -12.15
N LYS A 179 0.40 -24.48 -13.23
CA LYS A 179 0.85 -24.85 -14.58
C LYS A 179 2.37 -24.75 -14.62
N LYS A 180 3.03 -25.62 -15.38
CA LYS A 180 4.49 -25.57 -15.59
C LYS A 180 4.87 -24.15 -16.03
N GLY A 181 5.73 -23.47 -15.26
CA GLY A 181 6.13 -22.09 -15.51
C GLY A 181 5.44 -21.01 -14.68
N TYR A 182 4.64 -21.37 -13.66
CA TYR A 182 4.08 -20.41 -12.69
C TYR A 182 5.03 -20.16 -11.51
N GLY A 183 5.40 -18.91 -11.28
CA GLY A 183 6.22 -18.48 -10.13
C GLY A 183 5.44 -17.68 -9.08
N ASP A 184 6.02 -17.51 -7.88
CA ASP A 184 5.48 -16.66 -6.81
C ASP A 184 6.00 -15.22 -6.97
N ALA A 185 5.09 -14.26 -7.12
CA ALA A 185 5.44 -12.85 -7.29
C ALA A 185 6.03 -12.22 -6.01
N ARG A 186 5.74 -12.80 -4.84
CA ARG A 186 6.17 -12.29 -3.52
C ARG A 186 7.63 -12.56 -3.20
N THR A 187 8.25 -13.45 -3.97
CA THR A 187 9.62 -13.90 -3.74
C THR A 187 10.52 -13.72 -4.95
N THR A 188 9.96 -13.68 -6.16
CA THR A 188 10.70 -13.39 -7.40
C THR A 188 11.16 -11.95 -7.45
N LYS A 189 12.47 -11.71 -7.46
CA LYS A 189 13.06 -10.37 -7.62
C LYS A 189 13.15 -9.97 -9.10
N LEU A 190 13.24 -8.67 -9.36
CA LEU A 190 13.44 -8.18 -10.74
C LEU A 190 14.77 -8.64 -11.34
N ASP A 191 15.84 -8.67 -10.54
CA ASP A 191 17.16 -9.14 -10.98
C ASP A 191 17.16 -10.63 -11.38
N ASP A 192 16.32 -11.44 -10.73
CA ASP A 192 16.23 -12.89 -11.00
C ASP A 192 15.59 -13.19 -12.37
N LEU A 193 14.89 -12.22 -12.96
CA LEU A 193 14.17 -12.36 -14.22
C LEU A 193 15.05 -12.13 -15.47
N GLY A 194 16.30 -11.66 -15.29
CA GLY A 194 17.21 -11.41 -16.41
C GLY A 194 16.67 -10.40 -17.43
N LEU A 195 15.93 -9.40 -16.95
CA LEU A 195 15.31 -8.38 -17.81
C LEU A 195 16.39 -7.53 -18.50
N LYS A 196 16.08 -7.11 -19.73
CA LYS A 196 16.93 -6.24 -20.54
C LYS A 196 16.19 -4.92 -20.85
N PRO A 197 16.90 -3.84 -21.21
CA PRO A 197 16.26 -2.66 -21.78
C PRO A 197 15.34 -3.06 -22.95
N GLU A 198 14.27 -2.30 -23.13
CA GLU A 198 13.19 -2.53 -24.12
C GLU A 198 12.34 -3.79 -23.90
N ARG A 199 12.63 -4.59 -22.85
CA ARG A 199 11.82 -5.75 -22.52
C ARG A 199 10.39 -5.33 -22.17
N VAL A 200 9.42 -5.92 -22.86
CA VAL A 200 7.99 -5.74 -22.58
C VAL A 200 7.39 -7.03 -22.01
N PHE A 201 6.55 -6.88 -20.99
CA PHE A 201 5.77 -7.96 -20.37
C PHE A 201 4.39 -7.45 -19.91
N GLY A 202 3.49 -8.38 -19.59
CA GLY A 202 2.12 -8.07 -19.15
C GLY A 202 1.99 -7.98 -17.64
N TYR A 203 1.12 -7.11 -17.17
CA TYR A 203 0.62 -7.09 -15.80
C TYR A 203 -0.91 -7.10 -15.82
N TRP A 204 -1.51 -8.15 -15.27
CA TRP A 204 -2.95 -8.32 -15.19
C TRP A 204 -3.38 -8.15 -13.74
N PHE A 205 -4.28 -7.20 -13.51
CA PHE A 205 -4.85 -6.86 -12.22
C PHE A 205 -6.36 -7.06 -12.24
N ASP A 206 -6.91 -7.55 -11.13
CA ASP A 206 -8.33 -7.89 -10.95
C ASP A 206 -8.83 -8.88 -12.02
N PHE A 207 -8.91 -10.15 -11.66
CA PHE A 207 -9.37 -11.19 -12.59
C PHE A 207 -10.88 -11.12 -12.88
N GLY A 208 -11.65 -10.37 -12.09
CA GLY A 208 -13.06 -10.07 -12.38
C GLY A 208 -13.18 -8.96 -13.42
N ASP A 209 -12.53 -7.82 -13.15
CA ASP A 209 -12.65 -6.62 -13.97
C ASP A 209 -11.69 -6.58 -15.18
N ASN A 210 -10.66 -7.41 -15.18
CA ASN A 210 -9.73 -7.57 -16.29
C ASN A 210 -8.93 -6.31 -16.68
N TRP A 211 -8.18 -5.75 -15.72
CA TRP A 211 -7.25 -4.65 -16.00
C TRP A 211 -5.93 -5.16 -16.59
N TYR A 212 -5.73 -4.97 -17.89
CA TYR A 212 -4.51 -5.37 -18.58
C TYR A 212 -3.58 -4.18 -18.77
N HIS A 213 -2.33 -4.35 -18.32
CA HIS A 213 -1.28 -3.37 -18.47
C HIS A 213 -0.10 -3.94 -19.27
N LYS A 214 0.47 -3.09 -20.12
CA LYS A 214 1.79 -3.29 -20.70
C LYS A 214 2.84 -2.68 -19.76
N VAL A 215 3.81 -3.47 -19.33
CA VAL A 215 5.00 -2.99 -18.61
C VAL A 215 6.19 -3.07 -19.55
N GLN A 216 6.92 -1.96 -19.67
CA GLN A 216 8.10 -1.83 -20.52
C GLN A 216 9.29 -1.40 -19.66
N VAL A 217 10.40 -2.12 -19.78
CA VAL A 217 11.69 -1.71 -19.21
C VAL A 217 12.31 -0.67 -20.13
N ASP A 218 12.31 0.60 -19.71
CA ASP A 218 12.88 1.66 -20.53
C ASP A 218 14.40 1.63 -20.48
N ARG A 219 14.96 1.42 -19.28
CA ARG A 219 16.40 1.29 -19.05
C ARG A 219 16.71 0.66 -17.69
N ILE A 220 17.96 0.25 -17.53
CA ILE A 220 18.51 -0.35 -16.32
C ILE A 220 19.76 0.45 -15.93
N GLU A 221 19.77 0.99 -14.72
CA GLU A 221 20.85 1.82 -14.17
C GLU A 221 21.33 1.25 -12.84
N GLN A 222 22.19 1.98 -12.12
CA GLN A 222 22.60 1.61 -10.76
C GLN A 222 21.73 2.34 -9.73
N ALA A 223 21.16 1.59 -8.78
CA ALA A 223 20.34 2.19 -7.72
C ALA A 223 21.18 3.06 -6.78
N ILE A 224 20.66 4.23 -6.43
CA ILE A 224 21.30 5.11 -5.45
C ILE A 224 20.99 4.56 -4.04
N PRO A 225 22.01 4.16 -3.25
CA PRO A 225 21.80 3.50 -1.96
C PRO A 225 21.00 4.28 -0.93
N THR A 226 20.96 5.61 -1.04
CA THR A 226 20.31 6.51 -0.08
C THR A 226 18.89 6.91 -0.50
N VAL A 227 18.46 6.54 -1.70
CA VAL A 227 17.12 6.86 -2.22
C VAL A 227 16.16 5.71 -1.90
N THR A 228 14.96 6.05 -1.45
CA THR A 228 13.88 5.08 -1.24
C THR A 228 13.16 4.76 -2.54
N TYR A 229 13.02 3.47 -2.82
CA TYR A 229 12.31 2.90 -3.97
C TYR A 229 11.24 1.90 -3.47
N PRO A 230 10.14 1.64 -4.20
CA PRO A 230 9.84 2.17 -5.54
C PRO A 230 9.33 3.61 -5.47
N ARG A 231 9.52 4.38 -6.54
CA ARG A 231 8.95 5.73 -6.66
C ARG A 231 8.41 6.01 -8.05
N VAL A 232 7.33 6.76 -8.11
CA VAL A 232 6.73 7.21 -9.38
C VAL A 232 7.39 8.53 -9.77
N ILE A 233 8.09 8.55 -10.90
CA ILE A 233 8.81 9.75 -11.38
C ILE A 233 8.04 10.51 -12.45
N LYS A 234 7.03 9.90 -13.08
CA LYS A 234 6.19 10.56 -14.08
C LYS A 234 4.78 9.98 -14.10
N ARG A 235 3.79 10.88 -14.23
CA ARG A 235 2.38 10.54 -14.42
C ARG A 235 1.84 11.31 -15.63
N VAL A 236 1.15 10.61 -16.52
CA VAL A 236 0.43 11.21 -17.64
C VAL A 236 -1.01 10.76 -17.61
N GLY A 237 -1.95 11.70 -17.68
CA GLY A 237 -3.39 11.42 -17.58
C GLY A 237 -3.86 11.11 -16.16
N LYS A 238 -5.10 11.51 -15.85
CA LYS A 238 -5.78 11.11 -14.61
C LYS A 238 -5.98 9.60 -14.62
N SER A 239 -5.74 8.93 -13.49
CA SER A 239 -5.99 7.50 -13.35
C SER A 239 -7.48 7.21 -13.62
N PRO A 240 -7.81 6.22 -14.46
CA PRO A 240 -9.21 5.80 -14.61
C PRO A 240 -9.71 5.23 -13.29
N SER A 241 -11.02 5.33 -13.04
CA SER A 241 -11.64 4.71 -11.87
C SER A 241 -11.35 3.20 -11.84
N GLN A 242 -11.33 2.60 -10.64
CA GLN A 242 -11.17 1.16 -10.47
C GLN A 242 -12.40 0.39 -10.92
N SER A 243 -13.59 0.96 -10.69
CA SER A 243 -14.87 0.40 -11.12
C SER A 243 -15.49 1.26 -12.24
N ARG A 244 -16.36 0.65 -13.04
CA ARG A 244 -17.05 1.33 -14.15
C ARG A 244 -18.08 2.38 -13.68
N ASP A 245 -18.53 2.24 -12.43
CA ASP A 245 -19.66 2.98 -11.86
C ASP A 245 -19.24 4.22 -11.02
N GLU A 246 -17.96 4.57 -11.02
CA GLU A 246 -17.39 5.76 -10.34
C GLU A 246 -16.92 6.88 -11.28
#